data_AF-A0A401Q618-F1
#
_entry.id   AF-A0A401Q618-F1
#
_cell.length_a   1.000
_cell.length_b   1.000
_cell.length_c   1.000
_cell.angle_alpha   90.00
_cell.angle_beta   90.00
_cell.angle_gamma   90.00
#
_symmetry.space_group_name_H-M   'P 1'
#
loop_
_entity.id
_entity.type
_entity.pdbx_description
1 polymer ?
#
loop_
_entity_poly.entity_id
_entity_poly.type
_entity_poly.pdbx_seq_one_letter_code
_entity_poly.pdbx_strand_id
1 'polypeptide(L)'
;VTKGRKYLESLQVFGNIQKRNLEVIILSSCSVTEYKSPSSISNITVPFLRALKTSAFQETPHCPLLEQPNVISGLSAAVLSYCQVRQIPAVLYHCYSDVTTLDSLTIEAFRPLLACKSLVSFVKDTSRSAEILKQLVDMSKIQSNLYT
;
A
#
# COMPACT_ATOMS: atom_id res chain seq x y z
N VAL A 1 -15.02 22.09 -6.34
CA VAL A 1 -13.85 22.93 -6.67
C VAL A 1 -12.58 22.55 -5.88
N THR A 2 -12.69 22.16 -4.61
CA THR A 2 -11.55 21.92 -3.70
C THR A 2 -10.75 20.62 -3.95
N LYS A 3 -11.40 19.54 -4.43
CA LYS A 3 -10.71 18.28 -4.80
C LYS A 3 -9.76 18.47 -6.00
N GLY A 4 -10.19 19.23 -7.02
CA GLY A 4 -9.43 19.47 -8.25
C GLY A 4 -8.08 20.16 -8.05
N ARG A 5 -8.01 21.16 -7.15
CA ARG A 5 -6.75 21.88 -6.86
C ARG A 5 -5.69 21.01 -6.19
N LYS A 6 -6.08 20.15 -5.24
CA LYS A 6 -5.15 19.24 -4.56
C LYS A 6 -4.49 18.23 -5.53
N TYR A 7 -5.22 17.78 -6.55
CA TYR A 7 -4.66 16.89 -7.59
C TYR A 7 -3.63 17.61 -8.46
N LEU A 8 -3.84 18.88 -8.77
CA LEU A 8 -2.92 19.67 -9.58
C LEU A 8 -1.61 19.96 -8.82
N GLU A 9 -1.69 20.33 -7.55
CA GLU A 9 -0.52 20.63 -6.71
C GLU A 9 0.38 19.40 -6.50
N SER A 10 -0.22 18.23 -6.29
CA SER A 10 0.52 16.98 -6.15
C SER A 10 1.13 16.52 -7.48
N LEU A 11 0.46 16.72 -8.61
CA LEU A 11 1.05 16.49 -9.94
C LEU A 11 2.20 17.47 -10.25
N GLN A 12 2.16 18.71 -9.74
CA GLN A 12 3.26 19.67 -9.88
C GLN A 12 4.53 19.18 -9.19
N VAL A 13 4.41 18.50 -8.03
CA VAL A 13 5.57 17.86 -7.36
C VAL A 13 6.20 16.83 -8.29
N PHE A 14 5.40 15.97 -8.94
CA PHE A 14 5.89 15.02 -9.94
C PHE A 14 6.46 15.67 -11.21
N GLY A 15 6.03 16.89 -11.53
CA GLY A 15 6.58 17.68 -12.63
C GLY A 15 8.04 18.07 -12.44
N ASN A 16 8.48 18.22 -11.19
CA ASN A 16 9.83 18.69 -10.82
C ASN A 16 10.84 17.56 -10.54
N ILE A 17 10.40 16.30 -10.50
CA ILE A 17 11.30 15.16 -10.27
C ILE A 17 12.10 14.86 -11.54
N GLN A 18 13.43 14.74 -11.41
CA GLN A 18 14.31 14.34 -12.52
C GLN A 18 13.92 12.95 -13.03
N LYS A 19 13.59 12.87 -14.33
CA LYS A 19 12.89 11.72 -14.94
C LYS A 19 13.78 10.51 -15.29
N ARG A 20 15.08 10.58 -15.03
CA ARG A 20 16.02 9.51 -15.44
C ARG A 20 15.99 8.40 -14.40
N ASN A 21 15.68 7.18 -14.84
CA ASN A 21 15.67 5.95 -14.03
C ASN A 21 14.72 5.98 -12.82
N LEU A 22 13.56 6.65 -12.96
CA LEU A 22 12.54 6.68 -11.91
C LEU A 22 11.56 5.51 -12.08
N GLU A 23 11.36 4.75 -11.01
CA GLU A 23 10.22 3.84 -10.84
C GLU A 23 9.30 4.40 -9.75
N VAL A 24 7.99 4.34 -9.96
CA VAL A 24 7.01 4.89 -9.01
C VAL A 24 6.13 3.79 -8.45
N ILE A 25 6.19 3.61 -7.13
CA ILE A 25 5.29 2.71 -6.39
C ILE A 25 4.27 3.55 -5.64
N ILE A 26 2.99 3.27 -5.85
CA ILE A 26 1.88 4.00 -5.24
C ILE A 26 1.16 3.05 -4.30
N LEU A 27 1.14 3.37 -3.00
CA LEU A 27 0.39 2.61 -2.00
C LEU A 27 -0.89 3.38 -1.67
N SER A 28 -2.02 2.68 -1.67
CA SER A 28 -3.32 3.27 -1.35
C SER A 28 -4.24 2.23 -0.73
N SER A 29 -5.26 2.68 -0.01
CA SER A 29 -6.28 1.82 0.56
C SER A 29 -7.67 2.42 0.40
N CYS A 30 -8.70 1.58 0.45
CA CYS A 30 -10.10 2.00 0.54
C CYS A 30 -10.93 0.93 1.27
N SER A 31 -12.22 1.23 1.46
CA SER A 31 -13.13 0.27 2.06
C SER A 31 -13.40 -0.90 1.11
N VAL A 32 -13.45 -2.13 1.64
CA VAL A 32 -13.88 -3.32 0.89
C VAL A 32 -15.29 -3.16 0.30
N THR A 33 -16.12 -2.28 0.85
CA THR A 33 -17.45 -1.97 0.30
C THR A 33 -17.40 -1.30 -1.09
N GLU A 34 -16.26 -0.71 -1.46
CA GLU A 34 -16.03 -0.13 -2.78
C GLU A 34 -15.63 -1.18 -3.83
N TYR A 35 -15.31 -2.40 -3.40
CA TYR A 35 -14.92 -3.49 -4.27
C TYR A 35 -16.13 -4.17 -4.92
N LYS A 36 -16.08 -4.29 -6.25
CA LYS A 36 -17.12 -4.89 -7.08
C LYS A 36 -16.66 -6.26 -7.56
N SER A 37 -17.32 -7.31 -7.08
CA SER A 37 -17.11 -8.68 -7.50
C SER A 37 -18.45 -9.32 -7.88
N PRO A 38 -18.49 -10.19 -8.91
CA PRO A 38 -19.68 -10.99 -9.21
C PRO A 38 -19.99 -12.02 -8.11
N SER A 39 -19.00 -12.38 -7.30
CA SER A 39 -19.14 -13.29 -6.17
C SER A 39 -19.38 -12.52 -4.87
N SER A 40 -20.12 -13.12 -3.93
CA SER A 40 -20.35 -12.53 -2.61
C SER A 40 -19.03 -12.15 -1.92
N ILE A 41 -18.94 -10.89 -1.50
CA ILE A 41 -17.76 -10.33 -0.81
C ILE A 41 -17.51 -11.03 0.54
N SER A 42 -18.53 -11.69 1.10
CA SER A 42 -18.46 -12.47 2.34
C SER A 42 -17.41 -13.59 2.33
N ASN A 43 -17.03 -14.08 1.15
CA ASN A 43 -16.04 -15.15 1.02
C ASN A 43 -14.61 -14.62 0.86
N ILE A 44 -14.44 -13.30 0.81
CA ILE A 44 -13.14 -12.66 0.61
C ILE A 44 -12.53 -12.34 1.98
N THR A 45 -11.37 -12.92 2.24
CA THR A 45 -10.58 -12.55 3.42
C THR A 45 -9.99 -11.16 3.24
N VAL A 46 -10.33 -10.26 4.16
CA VAL A 46 -9.77 -8.91 4.26
C VAL A 46 -8.66 -8.87 5.32
N PRO A 47 -7.66 -7.98 5.19
CA PRO A 47 -7.39 -7.10 4.05
C PRO A 47 -6.75 -7.85 2.87
N PHE A 48 -7.01 -7.39 1.63
CA PHE A 48 -6.39 -7.93 0.43
C PHE A 48 -5.93 -6.85 -0.55
N LEU A 49 -4.95 -7.18 -1.39
CA LEU A 49 -4.39 -6.27 -2.38
C LEU A 49 -4.90 -6.55 -3.81
N ARG A 50 -5.02 -5.47 -4.57
CA ARG A 50 -5.09 -5.47 -6.03
C ARG A 50 -4.09 -4.49 -6.62
N ALA A 51 -3.61 -4.78 -7.82
CA ALA A 51 -2.64 -3.93 -8.50
C ALA A 51 -3.17 -3.32 -9.80
N LEU A 52 -2.78 -2.09 -10.09
CA LEU A 52 -2.78 -1.53 -11.43
C LEU A 52 -1.35 -1.17 -11.80
N LYS A 53 -0.94 -1.42 -13.05
CA LYS A 53 0.41 -1.10 -13.51
C LYS A 53 0.37 -0.35 -14.83
N THR A 54 1.38 0.45 -15.05
CA THR A 54 1.62 1.09 -16.35
C THR A 54 2.18 0.10 -17.37
N SER A 55 2.07 0.43 -18.65
CA SER A 55 2.67 -0.37 -19.73
C SER A 55 4.20 -0.42 -19.67
N ALA A 56 4.83 0.61 -19.08
CA ALA A 56 6.28 0.67 -18.90
C ALA A 56 6.78 -0.21 -17.74
N PHE A 57 5.90 -0.62 -16.82
CA PHE A 57 6.24 -1.51 -15.72
C PHE A 57 6.25 -2.97 -16.17
N GLN A 58 7.45 -3.55 -16.26
CA GLN A 58 7.67 -4.89 -16.82
C GLN A 58 7.49 -6.03 -15.81
N GLU A 59 7.65 -5.75 -14.52
CA GLU A 59 7.53 -6.78 -13.49
C GLU A 59 6.06 -7.19 -13.29
N THR A 60 5.87 -8.43 -12.83
CA THR A 60 4.56 -8.93 -12.41
C THR A 60 4.32 -8.48 -10.96
N PRO A 61 3.23 -7.75 -10.66
CA PRO A 61 2.92 -7.36 -9.29
C PRO A 61 2.76 -8.58 -8.38
N HIS A 62 3.11 -8.42 -7.10
CA HIS A 62 3.01 -9.49 -6.09
C HIS A 62 1.56 -9.80 -5.65
N CYS A 63 0.56 -9.23 -6.32
CA CYS A 63 -0.85 -9.48 -6.09
C CYS A 63 -1.63 -9.45 -7.42
N PRO A 64 -2.87 -9.98 -7.45
CA PRO A 64 -3.68 -9.96 -8.65
C PRO A 64 -3.92 -8.54 -9.18
N LEU A 65 -3.98 -8.40 -10.50
CA LEU A 65 -4.39 -7.15 -11.12
C LEU A 65 -5.85 -6.85 -10.78
N LEU A 66 -6.17 -5.56 -10.70
CA LEU A 66 -7.53 -5.09 -10.47
C LEU A 66 -8.40 -5.43 -11.68
N GLU A 67 -9.40 -6.27 -11.45
CA GLU A 67 -10.34 -6.69 -12.48
C GLU A 67 -11.48 -5.68 -12.71
N GLN A 68 -12.00 -5.64 -13.93
CA GLN A 68 -13.19 -4.86 -14.23
C GLN A 68 -14.41 -5.44 -13.50
N PRO A 69 -15.35 -4.62 -12.99
CA PRO A 69 -15.57 -3.19 -13.26
C PRO A 69 -15.02 -2.25 -12.18
N ASN A 70 -13.99 -2.66 -11.43
CA ASN A 70 -13.40 -1.84 -10.38
C ASN A 70 -12.63 -0.66 -10.97
N VAL A 71 -12.76 0.52 -10.34
CA VAL A 71 -12.08 1.76 -10.77
C VAL A 71 -11.46 2.43 -9.57
N ILE A 72 -10.18 2.81 -9.70
CA ILE A 72 -9.49 3.63 -8.71
C ILE A 72 -9.59 5.09 -9.14
N SER A 73 -9.85 5.97 -8.18
CA SER A 73 -10.00 7.40 -8.42
C SER A 73 -9.13 8.24 -7.47
N GLY A 74 -9.11 9.55 -7.71
CA GLY A 74 -8.35 10.48 -6.87
C GLY A 74 -6.87 10.52 -7.19
N LEU A 75 -6.04 10.76 -6.17
CA LEU A 75 -4.64 11.09 -6.37
C LEU A 75 -3.83 9.90 -6.89
N SER A 76 -4.03 8.73 -6.31
CA SER A 76 -3.32 7.51 -6.73
C SER A 76 -3.57 7.19 -8.21
N ALA A 77 -4.81 7.32 -8.67
CA ALA A 77 -5.17 7.19 -10.08
C ALA A 77 -4.57 8.28 -10.97
N ALA A 78 -4.56 9.55 -10.51
CA ALA A 78 -3.98 10.66 -11.25
C ALA A 78 -2.46 10.50 -11.43
N VAL A 79 -1.74 10.09 -10.39
CA VAL A 79 -0.29 9.81 -10.45
C VAL A 79 -0.02 8.64 -11.40
N LEU A 80 -0.76 7.53 -11.28
CA LEU A 80 -0.57 6.39 -12.18
C LEU A 80 -0.85 6.76 -13.64
N SER A 81 -1.90 7.55 -13.89
CA SER A 81 -2.23 8.06 -15.24
C SER A 81 -1.15 8.97 -15.79
N TYR A 82 -0.58 9.84 -14.96
CA TYR A 82 0.56 10.68 -15.33
C TYR A 82 1.77 9.82 -15.74
N CYS A 83 2.11 8.80 -14.94
CA CYS A 83 3.17 7.86 -15.25
C CYS A 83 2.91 7.10 -16.56
N GLN A 84 1.66 6.66 -16.80
CA GLN A 84 1.26 6.00 -18.03
C GLN A 84 1.51 6.87 -19.27
N VAL A 85 1.04 8.13 -19.24
CA VAL A 85 1.22 9.08 -20.35
C VAL A 85 2.70 9.40 -20.59
N ARG A 86 3.49 9.46 -19.51
CA ARG A 86 4.93 9.77 -19.56
C ARG A 86 5.83 8.56 -19.79
N GLN A 87 5.27 7.36 -19.95
CA GLN A 87 6.02 6.09 -20.08
C GLN A 87 7.00 5.86 -18.92
N ILE A 88 6.59 6.24 -17.70
CA ILE A 88 7.35 6.00 -16.47
C ILE A 88 6.89 4.65 -15.90
N PRO A 89 7.81 3.71 -15.60
CA PRO A 89 7.48 2.47 -14.90
C PRO A 89 6.82 2.78 -13.56
N ALA A 90 5.57 2.34 -13.41
CA ALA A 90 4.82 2.56 -12.18
C ALA A 90 3.81 1.45 -11.92
N VAL A 91 3.62 1.16 -10.63
CA VAL A 91 2.63 0.22 -10.10
C VAL A 91 1.90 0.83 -8.90
N LEU A 92 0.59 0.65 -8.86
CA LEU A 92 -0.30 1.05 -7.78
C LEU A 92 -0.80 -0.21 -7.09
N TYR A 93 -0.52 -0.32 -5.79
CA TYR A 93 -1.09 -1.34 -4.91
C TYR A 93 -2.21 -0.74 -4.08
N HIS A 94 -3.40 -1.34 -4.20
CA HIS A 94 -4.61 -0.90 -3.57
C HIS A 94 -5.10 -1.95 -2.57
N CYS A 95 -5.15 -1.58 -1.30
CA CYS A 95 -5.62 -2.42 -0.21
C CYS A 95 -7.10 -2.19 0.04
N TYR A 96 -7.88 -3.27 0.01
CA TYR A 96 -9.28 -3.27 0.42
C TYR A 96 -9.36 -3.81 1.85
N SER A 97 -9.83 -2.96 2.77
CA SER A 97 -9.99 -3.30 4.18
C SER A 97 -11.41 -2.98 4.67
N ASP A 98 -11.86 -3.65 5.70
CA ASP A 98 -13.11 -3.36 6.42
C ASP A 98 -12.95 -2.25 7.47
N VAL A 99 -11.71 -1.95 7.88
CA VAL A 99 -11.36 -0.84 8.75
C VAL A 99 -11.23 0.48 7.99
N THR A 100 -11.78 1.56 8.58
CA THR A 100 -11.72 2.93 8.04
C THR A 100 -10.43 3.67 8.40
N THR A 101 -9.74 3.21 9.43
CA THR A 101 -8.44 3.73 9.88
C THR A 101 -7.34 2.75 9.55
N LEU A 102 -6.18 3.28 9.17
CA LEU A 102 -5.00 2.48 8.87
C LEU A 102 -4.51 1.79 10.15
N ASP A 103 -4.67 0.47 10.21
CA ASP A 103 -4.28 -0.37 11.33
C ASP A 103 -3.09 -1.28 10.98
N SER A 104 -2.59 -2.00 11.99
CA SER A 104 -1.45 -2.91 11.81
C SER A 104 -1.75 -4.00 10.77
N LEU A 105 -2.99 -4.51 10.72
CA LEU A 105 -3.40 -5.56 9.78
C LEU A 105 -3.43 -5.07 8.33
N THR A 106 -3.90 -3.85 8.10
CA THR A 106 -3.90 -3.22 6.77
C THR A 106 -2.47 -2.99 6.29
N ILE A 107 -1.58 -2.53 7.16
CA ILE A 107 -0.15 -2.37 6.83
C ILE A 107 0.51 -3.73 6.55
N GLU A 108 0.14 -4.74 7.32
CA GLU A 108 0.61 -6.11 7.16
C GLU A 108 0.25 -6.70 5.79
N ALA A 109 -0.89 -6.30 5.20
CA ALA A 109 -1.26 -6.69 3.85
C ALA A 109 -0.21 -6.29 2.80
N PHE A 110 0.54 -5.21 3.05
CA PHE A 110 1.62 -4.74 2.17
C PHE A 110 2.96 -5.42 2.46
N ARG A 111 3.08 -6.28 3.48
CA ARG A 111 4.33 -6.98 3.80
C ARG A 111 4.94 -7.73 2.59
N PRO A 112 4.18 -8.44 1.73
CA PRO A 112 4.74 -9.07 0.55
C PRO A 112 5.44 -8.08 -0.40
N LEU A 113 5.03 -6.81 -0.41
CA LEU A 113 5.66 -5.78 -1.21
C LEU A 113 7.02 -5.35 -0.66
N LEU A 114 7.24 -5.46 0.64
CA LEU A 114 8.53 -5.14 1.25
C LEU A 114 9.64 -6.12 0.82
N ALA A 115 9.26 -7.29 0.31
CA ALA A 115 10.18 -8.23 -0.31
C ALA A 115 10.50 -7.88 -1.79
N CYS A 116 9.84 -6.89 -2.39
CA CYS A 116 10.17 -6.41 -3.73
C CYS A 116 11.56 -5.80 -3.76
N LYS A 117 12.29 -5.98 -4.88
CA LYS A 117 13.63 -5.39 -5.08
C LYS A 117 13.67 -3.89 -4.84
N SER A 118 12.62 -3.17 -5.26
CA SER A 118 12.52 -1.72 -5.13
C SER A 118 12.21 -1.24 -3.71
N LEU A 119 11.68 -2.10 -2.84
CA LEU A 119 11.26 -1.73 -1.48
C LEU A 119 12.11 -2.35 -0.36
N VAL A 120 12.87 -3.40 -0.66
CA VAL A 120 13.69 -4.11 0.33
C VAL A 120 14.71 -3.18 1.01
N SER A 121 15.23 -2.17 0.29
CA SER A 121 16.17 -1.20 0.85
C SER A 121 15.55 -0.29 1.93
N PHE A 122 14.22 -0.19 1.98
CA PHE A 122 13.50 0.59 2.99
C PHE A 122 13.17 -0.23 4.24
N VAL A 123 13.38 -1.56 4.20
CA VAL A 123 13.13 -2.43 5.34
C VAL A 123 14.26 -2.25 6.35
N LYS A 124 13.94 -1.66 7.49
CA LYS A 124 14.87 -1.55 8.61
C LYS A 124 14.91 -2.86 9.38
N ASP A 125 16.10 -3.34 9.70
CA ASP A 125 16.24 -4.43 10.65
C ASP A 125 15.91 -3.93 12.07
N THR A 126 14.81 -4.43 12.60
CA THR A 126 14.33 -4.13 13.96
C THR A 126 14.44 -5.32 14.90
N SER A 127 15.13 -6.41 14.50
CA SER A 127 15.27 -7.64 15.28
C SER A 127 15.73 -7.36 16.71
N ARG A 128 16.83 -6.61 16.85
CA ARG A 128 17.39 -6.25 18.16
C ARG A 128 16.44 -5.41 19.01
N SER A 129 15.75 -4.45 18.40
CA SER A 129 14.76 -3.63 19.11
C SER A 129 13.56 -4.45 19.56
N ALA A 130 13.11 -5.41 18.73
CA ALA A 130 12.02 -6.31 19.07
C ALA A 130 12.39 -7.26 20.22
N GLU A 131 13.63 -7.76 20.27
CA GLU A 131 14.14 -8.55 21.40
C GLU A 131 14.11 -7.75 22.71
N ILE A 132 14.59 -6.51 22.69
CA ILE A 132 14.59 -5.63 23.88
C ILE A 132 13.16 -5.36 24.35
N LEU A 133 12.25 -5.02 23.41
CA LEU A 133 10.84 -4.82 23.74
C LEU A 133 10.21 -6.08 24.34
N LYS A 134 10.52 -7.25 23.78
CA LYS A 134 10.03 -8.54 24.31
C LYS A 134 10.51 -8.78 25.75
N GLN A 135 11.81 -8.54 26.02
CA GLN A 135 12.36 -8.64 27.37
C GLN A 135 11.65 -7.69 28.35
N LEU A 136 11.39 -6.44 27.96
CA LEU A 136 10.68 -5.47 28.81
C LEU A 136 9.23 -5.90 29.10
N VAL A 137 8.52 -6.39 28.09
CA VAL A 137 7.16 -6.92 28.27
C VAL A 137 7.15 -8.12 29.21
N ASP A 138 8.08 -9.05 29.04
CA ASP A 138 8.18 -10.23 29.90
C ASP A 138 8.52 -9.85 31.36
N MET A 139 9.40 -8.86 31.57
CA MET A 139 9.68 -8.32 32.91
C MET A 139 8.43 -7.71 33.59
N SER A 140 7.61 -6.97 32.84
CA SER A 140 6.37 -6.38 33.40
C SER A 140 5.35 -7.43 33.84
N LYS A 141 5.26 -8.57 33.14
CA LYS A 141 4.38 -9.69 33.52
C LYS A 141 4.81 -10.33 34.84
N ILE A 142 6.12 -10.45 35.06
CA ILE A 142 6.66 -11.01 36.30
C ILE A 142 6.32 -10.12 37.50
N GLN A 143 6.38 -8.79 37.35
CA GLN A 143 6.05 -7.84 38.42
C GLN A 143 4.52 -7.77 38.72
N SER A 144 3.68 -8.08 37.74
CA SER A 144 2.22 -7.98 37.86
C SER A 144 1.57 -9.17 38.59
N ASN A 145 2.31 -10.26 38.82
CA ASN A 145 1.82 -11.49 39.46
C ASN A 145 2.01 -11.51 40.99
N LEU A 146 2.15 -10.35 41.65
CA LEU A 146 2.45 -10.23 43.09
C LEU A 146 1.21 -10.24 44.02
N TYR A 147 0.09 -10.81 43.58
CA TYR A 147 -1.04 -11.15 44.45
C TYR A 147 -1.24 -12.66 44.49
N THR A 148 -0.75 -13.31 45.54
CA THR A 148 -1.25 -14.57 46.10
C THR A 148 -1.10 -14.50 47.61
#